data_AF-A0A1I3PPD9-F1
#
_entry.id   AF-A0A1I3PPD9-F1
#
_cell.length_a   1.000
_cell.length_b   1.000
_cell.length_c   1.000
_cell.angle_alpha   90.00
_cell.angle_beta   90.00
_cell.angle_gamma   90.00
#
_symmetry.space_group_name_H-M   'P 1'
#
loop_
_entity.id
_entity.type
_entity.pdbx_description
1 polymer ?
#
loop_
_entity_poly.entity_id
_entity_poly.type
_entity_poly.pdbx_seq_one_letter_code
_entity_poly.pdbx_strand_id
1 'polypeptide(L)'
;MLRMYRYTITFSADRLDEGSLRDLLEDQFRVYDCAVTRSKVGRVEAGPQVLAGERPRSSGVVRRDQLMSFFETGELVTPKVIRKALTGVSATRLQGDLARLCDEGLIRKASHGLYQSTRFPAATPEQVSEYRGRKRVRVTGEEDEQFLKYLSEPRFATDVRTRLGVSRQRVDQRLKLHMEKGLLHRREVSPNAYLYCTNLEKLDEELSERERHPSHAARLLLGALEDEPVLVNDLAAFCGMGVDAALSAAEELVARGLAGMFRFGRIRMVHLTDDGRQSEFAVIESPKIAPSDLSAALGDHRGDVVELLAVLGEATSRELTMAMRGLHPQKGDPRMGQRVQRLRGEGLLKSTSVGRHNKHPSHTLTELGEEVWRYIKPFRDPPSRSVVHGYIRDGMEALRASLPGGGGAIWRPSGPALAMMRVMDAMGAVTQREIVTLMDEPFSNPKSATLSLKGLRERGLVASEGAGTSRDPLKWTILEAGREFLRVT
;
A
#
# COMPACT_ATOMS: atom_id res chain seq x y z
N MET A 1 -8.20 -17.31 30.85
CA MET A 1 -7.51 -16.38 29.92
C MET A 1 -8.56 -15.39 29.44
N LEU A 2 -8.69 -14.22 30.09
CA LEU A 2 -9.69 -13.22 29.71
C LEU A 2 -9.19 -12.50 28.45
N ARG A 3 -9.93 -12.62 27.34
CA ARG A 3 -9.67 -11.86 26.12
C ARG A 3 -9.99 -10.39 26.39
N MET A 4 -9.00 -9.52 26.27
CA MET A 4 -9.24 -8.06 26.25
C MET A 4 -9.81 -7.69 24.88
N TYR A 5 -11.04 -7.20 24.86
CA TYR A 5 -11.63 -6.57 23.70
C TYR A 5 -11.59 -5.06 23.89
N ARG A 6 -11.07 -4.34 22.88
CA ARG A 6 -11.03 -2.88 22.85
C ARG A 6 -12.19 -2.43 21.95
N TYR A 7 -13.21 -1.83 22.53
CA TYR A 7 -14.34 -1.28 21.78
C TYR A 7 -14.18 0.23 21.65
N THR A 8 -14.47 0.77 20.47
CA THR A 8 -14.60 2.22 20.25
C THR A 8 -16.05 2.49 19.92
N ILE A 9 -16.73 3.25 20.76
CA ILE A 9 -18.13 3.63 20.57
C ILE A 9 -18.16 5.13 20.30
N THR A 10 -18.76 5.52 19.18
CA THR A 10 -18.88 6.91 18.74
C THR A 10 -20.34 7.32 18.81
N PHE A 11 -20.66 8.42 19.49
CA PHE A 11 -22.01 8.96 19.59
C PHE A 11 -22.00 10.48 19.35
N SER A 12 -23.12 11.00 18.85
CA SER A 12 -23.29 12.44 18.62
C SER A 12 -23.56 13.15 19.95
N ALA A 13 -22.82 14.22 20.23
CA ALA A 13 -22.72 14.84 21.56
C ALA A 13 -23.97 15.62 22.01
N ASP A 14 -25.01 15.70 21.18
CA ASP A 14 -26.08 16.67 21.38
C ASP A 14 -27.25 16.16 22.25
N ARG A 15 -27.23 14.89 22.73
CA ARG A 15 -28.43 14.28 23.35
C ARG A 15 -28.26 13.40 24.59
N LEU A 16 -27.06 13.20 25.12
CA LEU A 16 -26.87 12.37 26.32
C LEU A 16 -25.95 13.05 27.33
N ASP A 17 -26.44 13.23 28.55
CA ASP A 17 -25.62 13.61 29.69
C ASP A 17 -24.79 12.41 30.19
N GLU A 18 -23.78 12.70 31.00
CA GLU A 18 -22.75 11.74 31.43
C GLU A 18 -23.32 10.60 32.29
N GLY A 19 -24.40 10.85 33.03
CA GLY A 19 -25.08 9.82 33.82
C GLY A 19 -25.83 8.85 32.92
N SER A 20 -26.63 9.38 31.99
CA SER A 20 -27.39 8.58 31.02
C SER A 20 -26.51 7.69 30.13
N LEU A 21 -25.29 8.14 29.79
CA LEU A 21 -24.33 7.35 29.02
C LEU A 21 -23.73 6.21 29.85
N ARG A 22 -23.48 6.44 31.14
CA ARG A 22 -22.94 5.42 32.05
C ARG A 22 -23.94 4.29 32.25
N ASP A 23 -25.20 4.64 32.50
CA ASP A 23 -26.28 3.67 32.69
C ASP A 23 -26.47 2.80 31.43
N LEU A 24 -26.44 3.41 30.23
CA LEU A 24 -26.54 2.69 28.96
C LEU A 24 -25.38 1.69 28.75
N LEU A 25 -24.16 2.07 29.15
CA LEU A 25 -22.97 1.23 29.00
C LEU A 25 -22.94 0.10 30.04
N GLU A 26 -23.40 0.36 31.27
CA GLU A 26 -23.53 -0.65 32.32
C GLU A 26 -24.59 -1.69 31.95
N ASP A 27 -25.74 -1.26 31.41
CA ASP A 27 -26.87 -2.13 31.08
C ASP A 27 -26.61 -3.01 29.84
N GLN A 28 -26.01 -2.46 28.78
CA GLN A 28 -25.77 -3.21 27.54
C GLN A 28 -24.49 -4.05 27.53
N PHE A 29 -23.42 -3.60 28.22
CA PHE A 29 -22.11 -4.24 28.11
C PHE A 29 -21.61 -4.88 29.41
N ARG A 30 -22.37 -4.76 30.52
CA ARG A 30 -21.98 -5.26 31.86
C ARG A 30 -20.57 -4.79 32.28
N VAL A 31 -20.21 -3.55 31.92
CA VAL A 31 -18.92 -2.95 32.24
C VAL A 31 -19.07 -2.14 33.52
N TYR A 32 -18.56 -2.69 34.63
CA TYR A 32 -18.50 -1.97 35.91
C TYR A 32 -17.24 -1.10 35.94
N ASP A 33 -17.42 0.18 36.23
CA ASP A 33 -16.42 1.27 36.29
C ASP A 33 -15.79 1.70 34.95
N CYS A 34 -16.33 2.78 34.38
CA CYS A 34 -15.77 3.51 33.25
C CYS A 34 -15.50 4.98 33.61
N ALA A 35 -14.34 5.49 33.24
CA ALA A 35 -14.01 6.92 33.34
C ALA A 35 -14.42 7.62 32.05
N VAL A 36 -15.29 8.64 32.16
CA VAL A 36 -15.75 9.43 31.02
C VAL A 36 -14.97 10.75 30.99
N THR A 37 -14.34 11.06 29.86
CA THR A 37 -13.66 12.36 29.67
C THR A 37 -14.21 13.05 28.43
N ARG A 38 -14.79 14.24 28.60
CA ARG A 38 -15.30 15.07 27.50
C ARG A 38 -14.16 15.72 26.71
N SER A 39 -14.12 15.44 25.41
CA SER A 39 -13.29 16.17 24.43
C SER A 39 -14.22 16.86 23.41
N LYS A 40 -13.81 18.01 22.84
CA LYS A 40 -14.59 18.82 21.86
C LYS A 40 -14.95 18.08 20.56
N VAL A 41 -14.48 16.84 20.40
CA VAL A 41 -15.09 15.81 19.54
C VAL A 41 -15.25 14.58 20.45
N GLY A 42 -16.49 14.15 20.71
CA GLY A 42 -16.80 13.15 21.74
C GLY A 42 -16.04 11.83 21.50
N ARG A 43 -15.04 11.55 22.35
CA ARG A 43 -14.22 10.35 22.30
C ARG A 43 -14.02 9.86 23.73
N VAL A 44 -14.56 8.68 24.04
CA VAL A 44 -14.39 8.03 25.36
C VAL A 44 -13.39 6.91 25.18
N GLU A 45 -12.27 6.97 25.91
CA GLU A 45 -11.29 5.89 25.97
C GLU A 45 -11.49 5.10 27.27
N ALA A 46 -12.08 3.91 27.17
CA ALA A 46 -12.16 2.98 28.29
C ALA A 46 -10.93 2.05 28.30
N GLY A 47 -10.13 2.15 29.36
CA GLY A 47 -9.06 1.20 29.69
C GLY A 47 -9.16 0.84 31.17
N PRO A 48 -8.85 -0.40 31.58
CA PRO A 48 -8.99 -0.81 32.97
C PRO A 48 -7.96 -0.07 33.83
N GLN A 49 -8.42 0.81 34.71
CA GLN A 49 -7.68 1.13 35.92
C GLN A 49 -7.83 -0.07 36.86
N VAL A 50 -6.71 -0.71 37.17
CA VAL A 50 -6.62 -1.64 38.30
C VAL A 50 -6.75 -0.80 39.57
N LEU A 51 -7.96 -0.72 40.14
CA LEU A 51 -8.13 -0.46 41.55
C LEU A 51 -7.61 -1.68 42.30
N ALA A 52 -6.34 -1.64 42.67
CA ALA A 52 -5.87 -2.50 43.74
C ALA A 52 -6.42 -1.93 45.04
N GLY A 53 -7.55 -2.50 45.48
CA GLY A 53 -7.85 -2.62 46.89
C GLY A 53 -6.61 -3.10 47.64
N GLU A 54 -6.39 -2.47 48.79
CA GLU A 54 -5.38 -2.73 49.79
C GLU A 54 -4.56 -4.01 49.58
N ARG A 55 -3.43 -3.88 48.87
CA ARG A 55 -2.33 -4.81 49.12
C ARG A 55 -1.91 -4.61 50.58
N PRO A 56 -1.66 -5.68 51.34
CA PRO A 56 -1.11 -5.53 52.67
C PRO A 56 0.13 -4.66 52.53
N ARG A 57 0.20 -3.57 53.32
CA ARG A 57 1.42 -2.79 53.52
C ARG A 57 2.43 -3.67 54.26
N SER A 58 2.86 -4.78 53.67
CA SER A 58 4.19 -5.30 53.94
C SER A 58 5.13 -4.38 53.16
N SER A 59 5.61 -3.34 53.82
CA SER A 59 6.91 -2.79 53.48
C SER A 59 7.92 -3.93 53.62
N GLY A 60 8.05 -4.74 52.56
CA GLY A 60 9.08 -5.77 52.43
C GLY A 60 10.41 -5.06 52.28
N VAL A 61 10.89 -4.49 53.39
CA VAL A 61 12.25 -3.96 53.50
C VAL A 61 13.15 -5.17 53.42
N VAL A 62 13.72 -5.39 52.25
CA VAL A 62 14.79 -6.37 52.12
C VAL A 62 15.96 -5.80 52.90
N ARG A 63 16.35 -6.48 53.99
CA ARG A 63 17.50 -6.06 54.76
C ARG A 63 18.75 -6.26 53.92
N ARG A 64 19.70 -5.33 54.01
CA ARG A 64 21.00 -5.41 53.33
C ARG A 64 21.68 -6.77 53.53
N ASP A 65 21.65 -7.28 54.75
CA ASP A 65 22.27 -8.57 55.10
C ASP A 65 21.59 -9.75 54.39
N GLN A 66 20.26 -9.68 54.20
CA GLN A 66 19.51 -10.69 53.43
C GLN A 66 19.82 -10.66 51.93
N LEU A 67 20.20 -9.51 51.37
CA LEU A 67 20.68 -9.45 49.98
C LEU A 67 22.10 -9.96 49.87
N MET A 68 22.96 -9.59 50.82
CA MET A 68 24.36 -10.00 50.82
C MET A 68 24.53 -11.51 51.02
N SER A 69 23.61 -12.19 51.71
CA SER A 69 23.66 -13.65 51.88
C SER A 69 23.60 -14.42 50.56
N PHE A 70 22.99 -13.86 49.50
CA PHE A 70 23.01 -14.47 48.17
C PHE A 70 24.39 -14.44 47.51
N PHE A 71 25.28 -13.56 47.96
CA PHE A 71 26.60 -13.34 47.35
C PHE A 71 27.76 -13.83 48.23
N GLU A 72 27.46 -14.46 49.37
CA GLU A 72 28.46 -15.00 50.30
C GLU A 72 29.27 -16.15 49.71
N THR A 73 28.68 -16.93 48.81
CA THR A 73 29.32 -18.09 48.17
C THR A 73 30.22 -17.72 46.99
N GLY A 74 30.19 -16.46 46.55
CA GLY A 74 30.94 -15.99 45.37
C GLY A 74 30.34 -16.42 44.02
N GLU A 75 29.20 -17.12 44.03
CA GLU A 75 28.49 -17.54 42.82
C GLU A 75 27.86 -16.37 42.06
N LEU A 76 27.61 -16.58 40.77
CA LEU A 76 26.85 -15.65 39.93
C LEU A 76 25.35 -15.74 40.27
N VAL A 77 24.75 -14.60 40.61
CA VAL A 77 23.33 -14.54 41.00
C VAL A 77 22.54 -13.68 40.04
N THR A 78 21.31 -14.10 39.74
CA THR A 78 20.36 -13.30 38.96
C THR A 78 19.27 -12.69 39.84
N PRO A 79 18.75 -11.49 39.50
CA PRO A 79 17.63 -10.89 40.23
C PRO A 79 16.37 -11.78 40.29
N LYS A 80 16.21 -12.72 39.35
CA LYS A 80 15.12 -13.70 39.36
C LYS A 80 15.26 -14.72 40.49
N VAL A 81 16.48 -15.15 40.81
CA VAL A 81 16.75 -16.10 41.91
C VAL A 81 16.47 -15.42 43.25
N ILE A 82 17.01 -14.21 43.44
CA ILE A 82 16.81 -13.42 44.66
C ILE A 82 15.31 -13.16 44.90
N ARG A 83 14.57 -12.73 43.87
CA ARG A 83 13.13 -12.48 43.98
C ARG A 83 12.29 -13.73 44.22
N LYS A 84 12.74 -14.91 43.76
CA LYS A 84 12.04 -16.17 44.04
C LYS A 84 12.21 -16.57 45.51
N ALA A 85 13.38 -16.30 46.08
CA ALA A 85 13.68 -16.56 47.48
C ALA A 85 13.08 -15.50 48.43
N LEU A 86 13.02 -14.23 48.00
CA LEU A 86 12.42 -13.13 48.74
C LEU A 86 11.01 -12.84 48.21
N THR A 87 10.04 -13.59 48.72
CA THR A 87 8.62 -13.44 48.36
C THR A 87 8.13 -12.02 48.69
N GLY A 88 7.33 -11.43 47.81
CA GLY A 88 6.75 -10.09 48.00
C GLY A 88 7.63 -8.90 47.59
N VAL A 89 8.85 -9.12 47.11
CA VAL A 89 9.73 -8.03 46.62
C VAL A 89 9.41 -7.66 45.17
N SER A 90 9.15 -6.37 44.90
CA SER A 90 8.92 -5.89 43.53
C SER A 90 10.21 -5.89 42.70
N ALA A 91 10.10 -6.13 41.40
CA ALA A 91 11.26 -6.19 40.50
C ALA A 91 12.03 -4.85 40.46
N THR A 92 11.30 -3.74 40.44
CA THR A 92 11.88 -2.38 40.42
C THR A 92 12.66 -2.07 41.69
N ARG A 93 12.13 -2.47 42.86
CA ARG A 93 12.81 -2.27 44.14
C ARG A 93 14.10 -3.09 44.23
N LEU A 94 14.04 -4.36 43.87
CA LEU A 94 15.22 -5.23 43.85
C LEU A 94 16.30 -4.69 42.90
N GLN A 95 15.92 -4.13 41.75
CA GLN A 95 16.87 -3.48 40.85
C GLN A 95 17.52 -2.24 41.48
N GLY A 96 16.75 -1.41 42.20
CA GLY A 96 17.28 -0.27 42.95
C GLY A 96 18.24 -0.68 44.07
N ASP A 97 17.90 -1.72 44.83
CA ASP A 97 18.74 -2.21 45.92
C ASP A 97 20.05 -2.85 45.38
N LEU A 98 19.98 -3.60 44.27
CA LEU A 98 21.17 -4.14 43.60
C LEU A 98 22.05 -3.04 42.97
N ALA A 99 21.45 -1.98 42.44
CA ALA A 99 22.20 -0.83 41.94
C ALA A 99 22.95 -0.14 43.08
N ARG A 100 22.28 0.09 44.22
CA ARG A 100 22.92 0.65 45.42
C ARG A 100 24.10 -0.21 45.90
N LEU A 101 23.96 -1.53 45.93
CA LEU A 101 25.07 -2.43 46.32
C LEU A 101 26.24 -2.42 45.31
N CYS A 102 25.96 -2.14 44.03
CA CYS A 102 27.01 -1.90 43.03
C CYS A 102 27.72 -0.56 43.26
N ASP A 103 26.97 0.50 43.53
CA ASP A 103 27.52 1.84 43.80
C ASP A 103 28.37 1.85 45.08
N GLU A 104 27.95 1.09 46.10
CA GLU A 104 28.70 0.87 47.34
C GLU A 104 29.90 -0.09 47.17
N GLY A 105 30.12 -0.66 45.98
CA GLY A 105 31.26 -1.52 45.69
C GLY A 105 31.21 -2.90 46.36
N LEU A 106 30.06 -3.33 46.89
CA LEU A 106 29.91 -4.65 47.55
C LEU A 106 29.69 -5.79 46.56
N ILE A 107 29.02 -5.49 45.45
CA ILE A 107 28.79 -6.42 44.35
C ILE A 107 29.16 -5.74 43.04
N ARG A 108 29.51 -6.53 42.03
CA ARG A 108 29.75 -6.07 40.67
C ARG A 108 28.85 -6.77 39.69
N LYS A 109 28.62 -6.11 38.56
CA LYS A 109 27.86 -6.65 37.44
C LYS A 109 28.79 -7.44 36.52
N ALA A 110 28.69 -8.76 36.55
CA ALA A 110 29.51 -9.64 35.70
C ALA A 110 29.04 -9.62 34.24
N SER A 111 27.74 -9.48 34.00
CA SER A 111 27.16 -9.23 32.67
C SER A 111 25.68 -8.79 32.78
N HIS A 112 24.99 -8.60 31.67
CA HIS A 112 23.58 -8.17 31.66
C HIS A 112 22.69 -9.09 32.52
N GLY A 113 22.28 -8.61 33.71
CA GLY A 113 21.42 -9.32 34.65
C GLY A 113 22.13 -10.33 35.57
N LEU A 114 23.47 -10.34 35.64
CA LEU A 114 24.28 -11.22 36.49
C LEU A 114 25.15 -10.41 37.44
N TYR A 115 25.09 -10.74 38.72
CA TYR A 115 25.79 -10.05 39.80
C TYR A 115 26.67 -11.02 40.59
N GLN A 116 27.79 -10.52 41.12
CA GLN A 116 28.75 -11.26 41.94
C GLN A 116 29.27 -10.37 43.06
N SER A 117 29.62 -10.93 44.22
CA SER A 117 30.34 -10.18 45.27
C SER A 117 31.72 -9.71 44.78
N THR A 118 32.12 -8.50 45.17
CA THR A 118 33.47 -7.96 44.88
C THR A 118 34.56 -8.60 45.73
N ARG A 119 34.20 -9.35 46.79
CA ARG A 119 35.14 -10.09 47.66
C ARG A 119 35.80 -11.28 46.97
N PHE A 120 35.28 -11.69 45.80
CA PHE A 120 35.80 -12.82 45.02
C PHE A 120 36.54 -12.32 43.76
N PRO A 121 37.33 -13.16 43.10
CA PRO A 121 37.89 -12.85 41.77
C PRO A 121 36.78 -12.64 40.73
N ALA A 122 37.03 -11.76 39.75
CA ALA A 122 36.08 -11.48 38.68
C ALA A 122 35.77 -12.75 37.87
N ALA A 123 34.48 -13.04 37.68
CA ALA A 123 34.06 -14.17 36.87
C ALA A 123 34.61 -14.05 35.45
N THR A 124 35.21 -15.12 34.94
CA THR A 124 35.74 -15.14 33.57
C THR A 124 34.61 -15.19 32.54
N PRO A 125 34.85 -14.79 31.28
CA PRO A 125 33.85 -14.92 30.21
C PRO A 125 33.30 -16.34 30.06
N GLU A 126 34.14 -17.37 30.27
CA GLU A 126 33.76 -18.78 30.22
C GLU A 126 32.78 -19.12 31.34
N GLN A 127 33.03 -18.66 32.57
CA GLN A 127 32.12 -18.88 33.71
C GLN A 127 30.77 -18.18 33.51
N VAL A 128 30.78 -16.98 32.93
CA VAL A 128 29.55 -16.25 32.56
C VAL A 128 28.79 -16.99 31.45
N SER A 129 29.51 -17.51 30.45
CA SER A 129 28.95 -18.30 29.36
C SER A 129 28.36 -19.62 29.85
N GLU A 130 29.05 -20.33 30.73
CA GLU A 130 28.60 -21.58 31.34
C GLU A 130 27.34 -21.37 32.19
N TYR A 131 27.29 -20.32 33.00
CA TYR A 131 26.10 -19.97 33.77
C TYR A 131 24.89 -19.67 32.87
N ARG A 132 25.10 -18.97 31.76
CA ARG A 132 24.06 -18.71 30.75
C ARG A 132 23.67 -19.99 29.99
N GLY A 133 24.64 -20.86 29.71
CA GLY A 133 24.48 -22.16 29.06
C GLY A 133 23.66 -23.14 29.90
N ARG A 134 23.87 -23.18 31.23
CA ARG A 134 23.06 -23.96 32.18
C ARG A 134 21.58 -23.54 32.21
N LYS A 135 21.24 -22.34 31.73
CA LYS A 135 19.86 -21.82 31.58
C LYS A 135 19.28 -21.95 30.17
N ARG A 136 20.05 -22.41 29.17
CA ARG A 136 19.42 -22.91 27.94
C ARG A 136 18.65 -24.15 28.35
N VAL A 137 17.33 -24.07 28.19
CA VAL A 137 16.34 -25.11 28.47
C VAL A 137 16.97 -26.49 28.32
N ARG A 138 17.19 -27.21 29.43
CA ARG A 138 17.27 -28.67 29.37
C ARG A 138 15.91 -29.12 28.88
N VAL A 139 15.75 -29.16 27.56
CA VAL A 139 14.70 -29.94 26.93
C VAL A 139 15.15 -31.37 27.18
N THR A 140 14.36 -32.11 27.94
CA THR A 140 14.55 -33.56 28.10
C THR A 140 14.59 -34.19 26.71
N GLY A 141 15.50 -35.14 26.47
CA GLY A 141 15.69 -35.74 25.14
C GLY A 141 14.39 -36.24 24.51
N GLU A 142 13.48 -36.74 25.34
CA GLU A 142 12.15 -37.23 24.95
C GLU A 142 11.21 -36.16 24.38
N GLU A 143 11.22 -34.93 24.91
CA GLU A 143 10.39 -33.83 24.38
C GLU A 143 10.91 -33.32 23.03
N ASP A 144 12.23 -33.36 22.82
CA ASP A 144 12.87 -32.96 21.56
C ASP A 144 12.70 -34.04 20.49
N GLU A 145 12.76 -35.32 20.87
CA GLU A 145 12.43 -36.43 19.97
C GLU A 145 10.98 -36.37 19.51
N GLN A 146 10.03 -36.11 20.41
CA GLN A 146 8.63 -35.91 20.03
C GLN A 146 8.43 -34.69 19.12
N PHE A 147 9.17 -33.60 19.37
CA PHE A 147 9.14 -32.40 18.54
C PHE A 147 9.64 -32.67 17.12
N LEU A 148 10.80 -33.32 16.98
CA LEU A 148 11.38 -33.68 15.69
C LEU A 148 10.56 -34.75 14.97
N LYS A 149 10.04 -35.75 15.70
CA LYS A 149 9.15 -36.77 15.15
C LYS A 149 7.88 -36.16 14.58
N TYR A 150 7.30 -35.15 15.25
CA TYR A 150 6.14 -34.44 14.73
C TYR A 150 6.45 -33.63 13.45
N LEU A 151 7.70 -33.19 13.29
CA LEU A 151 8.21 -32.50 12.12
C LEU A 151 8.84 -33.45 11.08
N SER A 152 8.59 -34.76 11.18
CA SER A 152 8.95 -35.74 10.13
C SER A 152 8.13 -35.60 8.84
N GLU A 153 7.09 -34.77 8.90
CA GLU A 153 6.29 -34.28 7.78
C GLU A 153 6.32 -32.75 7.76
N PRO A 154 6.13 -32.11 6.59
CA PRO A 154 6.05 -30.66 6.48
C PRO A 154 4.89 -30.07 7.30
N ARG A 155 5.20 -29.16 8.24
CA ARG A 155 4.19 -28.50 9.10
C ARG A 155 4.48 -27.02 9.28
N PHE A 156 3.45 -26.23 9.57
CA PHE A 156 3.62 -24.85 10.01
C PHE A 156 3.92 -24.77 11.50
N ALA A 157 4.60 -23.69 11.92
CA ALA A 157 4.86 -23.43 13.34
C ALA A 157 3.56 -23.32 14.17
N THR A 158 2.45 -22.90 13.57
CA THR A 158 1.12 -22.84 14.19
C THR A 158 0.57 -24.22 14.54
N ASP A 159 0.84 -25.22 13.71
CA ASP A 159 0.36 -26.59 13.90
C ASP A 159 1.13 -27.24 15.04
N VAL A 160 2.45 -27.07 15.05
CA VAL A 160 3.35 -27.47 16.14
C VAL A 160 2.91 -26.85 17.47
N ARG A 161 2.60 -25.55 17.47
CA ARG A 161 2.10 -24.83 18.65
C ARG A 161 0.81 -25.45 19.18
N THR A 162 -0.14 -25.68 18.28
CA THR A 162 -1.48 -26.20 18.61
C THR A 162 -1.39 -27.63 19.14
N ARG A 163 -0.56 -28.47 18.50
CA ARG A 163 -0.37 -29.87 18.90
C ARG A 163 0.33 -30.02 20.24
N LEU A 164 1.39 -29.24 20.47
CA LEU A 164 2.22 -29.37 21.67
C LEU A 164 1.71 -28.51 22.83
N GLY A 165 0.70 -27.67 22.62
CA GLY A 165 0.11 -26.83 23.68
C GLY A 165 1.09 -25.82 24.29
N VAL A 166 2.13 -25.42 23.55
CA VAL A 166 3.19 -24.51 24.03
C VAL A 166 3.02 -23.09 23.48
N SER A 167 3.73 -22.11 24.06
CA SER A 167 3.71 -20.73 23.56
C SER A 167 4.44 -20.60 22.22
N ARG A 168 4.02 -19.62 21.39
CA ARG A 168 4.68 -19.28 20.10
C ARG A 168 6.19 -19.10 20.26
N GLN A 169 6.60 -18.33 21.26
CA GLN A 169 8.02 -18.05 21.51
C GLN A 169 8.83 -19.32 21.81
N ARG A 170 8.23 -20.31 22.48
CA ARG A 170 8.89 -21.60 22.78
C ARG A 170 9.04 -22.46 21.52
N VAL A 171 8.03 -22.47 20.64
CA VAL A 171 8.13 -23.12 19.32
C VAL A 171 9.23 -22.47 18.50
N ASP A 172 9.23 -21.14 18.37
CA ASP A 172 10.23 -20.40 17.59
C ASP A 172 11.65 -20.65 18.08
N GLN A 173 11.86 -20.71 19.40
CA GLN A 173 13.16 -21.04 19.99
C GLN A 173 13.60 -22.48 19.68
N ARG A 174 12.69 -23.46 19.72
CA ARG A 174 12.99 -24.86 19.37
C ARG A 174 13.29 -25.00 17.89
N LEU A 175 12.48 -24.40 17.02
CA LEU A 175 12.70 -24.39 15.58
C LEU A 175 14.08 -23.80 15.25
N LYS A 176 14.42 -22.63 15.82
CA LYS A 176 15.74 -22.02 15.64
C LYS A 176 16.88 -22.93 16.12
N LEU A 177 16.75 -23.51 17.32
CA LEU A 177 17.77 -24.40 17.87
C LEU A 177 18.01 -25.63 16.98
N HIS A 178 16.95 -26.28 16.50
CA HIS A 178 17.07 -27.48 15.67
C HIS A 178 17.50 -27.16 14.23
N MET A 179 17.16 -25.98 13.70
CA MET A 179 17.72 -25.46 12.45
C MET A 179 19.22 -25.18 12.57
N GLU A 180 19.67 -24.54 13.67
CA GLU A 180 21.09 -24.29 13.94
C GLU A 180 21.90 -25.60 14.04
N LYS A 181 21.27 -26.68 14.51
CA LYS A 181 21.85 -28.03 14.58
C LYS A 181 21.78 -28.80 13.26
N GLY A 182 21.13 -28.26 12.22
CA GLY A 182 20.94 -28.94 10.93
C GLY A 182 19.95 -30.12 10.97
N LEU A 183 19.15 -30.24 12.03
CA LEU A 183 18.15 -31.32 12.18
C LEU A 183 16.79 -30.97 11.58
N LEU A 184 16.60 -29.70 11.20
CA LEU A 184 15.35 -29.17 10.69
C LEU A 184 15.63 -28.19 9.55
N HIS A 185 14.86 -28.31 8.48
CA HIS A 185 14.87 -27.42 7.34
C HIS A 185 13.59 -26.59 7.30
N ARG A 186 13.65 -25.46 6.58
CA ARG A 186 12.46 -24.65 6.30
C ARG A 186 12.39 -24.25 4.85
N ARG A 187 11.17 -24.09 4.35
CA ARG A 187 10.87 -23.53 3.03
C ARG A 187 9.80 -22.45 3.13
N GLU A 188 9.96 -21.40 2.33
CA GLU A 188 8.98 -20.31 2.26
C GLU A 188 7.83 -20.73 1.35
N VAL A 189 6.60 -20.61 1.84
CA VAL A 189 5.37 -20.91 1.09
C VAL A 189 4.68 -19.63 0.65
N SER A 190 4.78 -18.58 1.45
CA SER A 190 4.29 -17.23 1.14
C SER A 190 5.11 -16.22 1.94
N PRO A 191 5.00 -14.90 1.66
CA PRO A 191 5.67 -13.88 2.45
C PRO A 191 5.36 -14.06 3.94
N ASN A 192 6.38 -14.39 4.73
CA ASN A 192 6.32 -14.67 6.18
C ASN A 192 5.66 -16.00 6.62
N ALA A 193 5.39 -16.95 5.71
CA ALA A 193 4.90 -18.28 6.05
C ALA A 193 5.91 -19.36 5.63
N TYR A 194 6.29 -20.22 6.58
CA TYR A 194 7.29 -21.25 6.37
C TYR A 194 6.78 -22.63 6.77
N LEU A 195 7.04 -23.63 5.94
CA LEU A 195 6.94 -25.04 6.32
C LEU A 195 8.26 -25.49 6.93
N TYR A 196 8.17 -26.37 7.92
CA TYR A 196 9.31 -26.95 8.62
C TYR A 196 9.22 -28.47 8.53
N CYS A 197 10.34 -29.12 8.24
CA CYS A 197 10.46 -30.58 8.23
C CYS A 197 11.89 -31.01 8.53
N THR A 198 12.06 -32.22 9.07
CA THR A 198 13.38 -32.84 9.23
C THR A 198 13.97 -33.34 7.92
N ASN A 199 13.14 -33.57 6.89
CA ASN A 199 13.58 -33.99 5.56
C ASN A 199 13.34 -32.87 4.54
N LEU A 200 14.38 -32.46 3.83
CA LEU A 200 14.33 -31.43 2.80
C LEU A 200 13.56 -31.88 1.55
N GLU A 201 13.72 -33.13 1.12
CA GLU A 201 13.04 -33.67 -0.07
C GLU A 201 11.52 -33.63 0.10
N LYS A 202 11.02 -34.01 1.28
CA LYS A 202 9.59 -33.90 1.61
C LYS A 202 9.06 -32.47 1.60
N LEU A 203 9.89 -31.49 1.99
CA LEU A 203 9.52 -30.07 1.88
C LEU A 203 9.41 -29.64 0.42
N ASP A 204 10.34 -30.09 -0.42
CA ASP A 204 10.38 -29.75 -1.83
C ASP A 204 9.24 -30.47 -2.60
N GLU A 205 8.88 -31.70 -2.23
CA GLU A 205 7.71 -32.44 -2.73
C GLU A 205 6.39 -31.73 -2.36
N GLU A 206 6.19 -31.40 -1.08
CA GLU A 206 5.00 -30.69 -0.61
C GLU A 206 4.88 -29.29 -1.23
N LEU A 207 6.01 -28.58 -1.40
CA LEU A 207 6.01 -27.33 -2.17
C LEU A 207 5.62 -27.56 -3.61
N SER A 208 6.15 -28.59 -4.27
CA SER A 208 5.82 -28.91 -5.66
C SER A 208 4.33 -29.29 -5.82
N GLU A 209 3.74 -30.00 -4.86
CA GLU A 209 2.30 -30.29 -4.84
C GLU A 209 1.45 -29.04 -4.57
N ARG A 210 1.91 -28.16 -3.68
CA ARG A 210 1.26 -26.85 -3.45
C ARG A 210 1.42 -25.89 -4.62
N GLU A 211 2.52 -25.99 -5.36
CA GLU A 211 2.68 -25.29 -6.63
C GLU A 211 1.73 -25.85 -7.69
N ARG A 212 1.33 -27.12 -7.61
CA ARG A 212 0.28 -27.70 -8.48
C ARG A 212 -1.14 -27.28 -8.09
N HIS A 213 -1.44 -27.12 -6.79
CA HIS A 213 -2.80 -26.83 -6.31
C HIS A 213 -2.95 -25.42 -5.72
N PRO A 214 -3.95 -24.62 -6.14
CA PRO A 214 -4.16 -23.30 -5.57
C PRO A 214 -4.42 -23.36 -4.06
N SER A 215 -4.04 -22.31 -3.33
CA SER A 215 -4.36 -22.17 -1.90
C SER A 215 -5.87 -22.33 -1.63
N HIS A 216 -6.25 -22.64 -0.39
CA HIS A 216 -7.68 -22.79 -0.06
C HIS A 216 -8.48 -21.51 -0.38
N ALA A 217 -7.91 -20.33 -0.13
CA ALA A 217 -8.52 -19.06 -0.50
C ALA A 217 -8.65 -18.92 -2.02
N ALA A 218 -7.59 -19.24 -2.78
CA ALA A 218 -7.62 -19.21 -4.24
C ALA A 218 -8.66 -20.20 -4.82
N ARG A 219 -8.79 -21.40 -4.25
CA ARG A 219 -9.83 -22.37 -4.62
C ARG A 219 -11.24 -21.87 -4.32
N LEU A 220 -11.45 -21.23 -3.16
CA LEU A 220 -12.74 -20.61 -2.82
C LEU A 220 -13.11 -19.49 -3.81
N LEU A 221 -12.15 -18.62 -4.16
CA LEU A 221 -12.36 -17.58 -5.16
C LEU A 221 -12.69 -18.18 -6.52
N LEU A 222 -11.88 -19.15 -6.98
CA LEU A 222 -12.05 -19.80 -8.27
C LEU A 222 -13.40 -20.53 -8.38
N GLY A 223 -13.84 -21.17 -7.29
CA GLY A 223 -15.16 -21.79 -7.21
C GLY A 223 -16.31 -20.80 -7.24
N ALA A 224 -16.12 -19.57 -6.74
CA ALA A 224 -17.15 -18.52 -6.74
C ALA A 224 -17.23 -17.72 -8.05
N LEU A 225 -16.17 -17.69 -8.86
CA LEU A 225 -16.13 -16.95 -10.12
C LEU A 225 -17.04 -17.56 -11.19
N GLU A 226 -17.67 -16.67 -11.97
CA GLU A 226 -18.36 -16.95 -13.23
C GLU A 226 -17.49 -16.45 -14.41
N ASP A 227 -17.97 -16.60 -15.64
CA ASP A 227 -17.25 -16.20 -16.87
C ASP A 227 -17.04 -14.69 -17.00
N GLU A 228 -17.90 -13.92 -16.36
CA GLU A 228 -17.89 -12.47 -16.37
C GLU A 228 -17.08 -11.88 -15.21
N PRO A 229 -16.47 -10.70 -15.40
CA PRO A 229 -15.59 -10.10 -14.41
C PRO A 229 -16.37 -9.60 -13.19
N VAL A 230 -15.78 -9.81 -12.02
CA VAL A 230 -16.31 -9.36 -10.73
C VAL A 230 -15.32 -8.51 -9.98
N LEU A 231 -15.81 -7.56 -9.19
CA LEU A 231 -14.99 -6.75 -8.30
C LEU A 231 -14.36 -7.64 -7.21
N VAL A 232 -13.05 -7.49 -6.98
CA VAL A 232 -12.34 -8.25 -5.93
C VAL A 232 -12.94 -8.00 -4.56
N ASN A 233 -13.43 -6.79 -4.30
CA ASN A 233 -14.08 -6.45 -3.03
C ASN A 233 -15.38 -7.23 -2.82
N ASP A 234 -16.19 -7.35 -3.89
CA ASP A 234 -17.48 -8.04 -3.83
C ASP A 234 -17.26 -9.54 -3.74
N LEU A 235 -16.27 -10.05 -4.48
CA LEU A 235 -15.82 -11.43 -4.39
C LEU A 235 -15.29 -11.78 -2.99
N ALA A 236 -14.51 -10.87 -2.37
CA ALA A 236 -14.04 -11.04 -1.00
C ALA A 236 -15.21 -11.14 -0.01
N ALA A 237 -16.20 -10.24 -0.15
CA ALA A 237 -17.40 -10.23 0.69
C ALA A 237 -18.23 -11.51 0.49
N PHE A 238 -18.41 -11.95 -0.75
CA PHE A 238 -19.13 -13.16 -1.11
C PHE A 238 -18.47 -14.42 -0.52
N CYS A 239 -17.14 -14.52 -0.61
CA CYS A 239 -16.39 -15.64 -0.04
C CYS A 239 -16.12 -15.50 1.47
N GLY A 240 -16.66 -14.48 2.14
CA GLY A 240 -16.51 -14.27 3.58
C GLY A 240 -15.07 -14.03 4.03
N MET A 241 -14.24 -13.41 3.20
CA MET A 241 -12.82 -13.16 3.47
C MET A 241 -12.45 -11.68 3.40
N GLY A 242 -11.31 -11.32 4.00
CA GLY A 242 -10.78 -9.95 3.92
C GLY A 242 -10.29 -9.61 2.52
N VAL A 243 -10.45 -8.34 2.11
CA VAL A 243 -10.08 -7.85 0.78
C VAL A 243 -8.61 -8.14 0.44
N ASP A 244 -7.69 -7.91 1.38
CA ASP A 244 -6.26 -8.18 1.14
C ASP A 244 -5.99 -9.68 0.88
N ALA A 245 -6.69 -10.57 1.58
CA ALA A 245 -6.58 -12.01 1.38
C ALA A 245 -7.15 -12.43 0.02
N ALA A 246 -8.29 -11.85 -0.38
CA ALA A 246 -8.86 -12.09 -1.70
C ALA A 246 -7.95 -11.58 -2.82
N LEU A 247 -7.32 -10.42 -2.63
CA LEU A 247 -6.39 -9.84 -3.61
C LEU A 247 -5.16 -10.73 -3.80
N SER A 248 -4.55 -11.22 -2.70
CA SER A 248 -3.43 -12.16 -2.77
C SER A 248 -3.82 -13.49 -3.41
N ALA A 249 -5.02 -14.00 -3.12
CA ALA A 249 -5.52 -15.23 -3.71
C ALA A 249 -5.85 -15.06 -5.22
N ALA A 250 -6.38 -13.91 -5.62
CA ALA A 250 -6.59 -13.59 -7.03
C ALA A 250 -5.26 -13.46 -7.79
N GLU A 251 -4.26 -12.80 -7.20
CA GLU A 251 -2.90 -12.72 -7.77
C GLU A 251 -2.27 -14.11 -7.94
N GLU A 252 -2.50 -15.02 -7.00
CA GLU A 252 -2.08 -16.42 -7.12
C GLU A 252 -2.75 -17.12 -8.32
N LEU A 253 -4.07 -16.96 -8.49
CA LEU A 253 -4.79 -17.53 -9.63
C LEU A 253 -4.31 -16.95 -10.97
N VAL A 254 -4.03 -15.65 -11.02
CA VAL A 254 -3.48 -14.97 -12.21
C VAL A 254 -2.09 -15.48 -12.54
N ALA A 255 -1.21 -15.63 -11.54
CA ALA A 255 0.14 -16.16 -11.74
C ALA A 255 0.12 -17.61 -12.28
N ARG A 256 -0.94 -18.36 -11.98
CA ARG A 256 -1.17 -19.73 -12.48
C ARG A 256 -1.92 -19.77 -13.81
N GLY A 257 -2.31 -18.64 -14.38
CA GLY A 257 -3.09 -18.58 -15.62
C GLY A 257 -4.55 -19.01 -15.49
N LEU A 258 -5.06 -19.24 -14.28
CA LEU A 258 -6.43 -19.68 -14.01
C LEU A 258 -7.44 -18.53 -13.92
N ALA A 259 -6.96 -17.30 -13.77
CA ALA A 259 -7.80 -16.11 -13.76
C ALA A 259 -7.09 -14.97 -14.48
N GLY A 260 -7.87 -14.06 -15.05
CA GLY A 260 -7.39 -12.77 -15.51
C GLY A 260 -7.77 -11.67 -14.52
N MET A 261 -6.99 -10.59 -14.48
CA MET A 261 -7.25 -9.46 -13.58
C MET A 261 -7.12 -8.12 -14.28
N PHE A 262 -8.16 -7.31 -14.17
CA PHE A 262 -8.18 -5.92 -14.64
C PHE A 262 -7.88 -4.94 -13.52
N ARG A 263 -7.19 -3.86 -13.87
CA ARG A 263 -6.84 -2.77 -12.96
C ARG A 263 -7.24 -1.42 -13.53
N PHE A 264 -8.22 -0.77 -12.89
CA PHE A 264 -8.66 0.59 -13.21
C PHE A 264 -8.45 1.49 -12.00
N GLY A 265 -7.30 2.15 -11.92
CA GLY A 265 -6.88 2.90 -10.73
C GLY A 265 -6.84 2.03 -9.46
N ARG A 266 -7.79 2.23 -8.54
CA ARG A 266 -7.94 1.45 -7.29
C ARG A 266 -8.86 0.24 -7.43
N ILE A 267 -9.67 0.20 -8.50
CA ILE A 267 -10.59 -0.88 -8.76
C ILE A 267 -9.80 -2.09 -9.29
N ARG A 268 -10.12 -3.27 -8.79
CA ARG A 268 -9.60 -4.55 -9.26
C ARG A 268 -10.78 -5.45 -9.58
N MET A 269 -10.73 -6.05 -10.75
CA MET A 269 -11.73 -7.01 -11.20
C MET A 269 -11.03 -8.28 -11.65
N VAL A 270 -11.67 -9.42 -11.43
CA VAL A 270 -11.13 -10.75 -11.73
C VAL A 270 -12.16 -11.50 -12.55
N HIS A 271 -11.71 -12.26 -13.54
CA HIS A 271 -12.54 -13.15 -14.36
C HIS A 271 -11.83 -14.47 -14.59
N LEU A 272 -12.58 -15.49 -15.02
CA LEU A 272 -12.01 -16.77 -15.42
C LEU A 272 -11.30 -16.69 -16.78
N THR A 273 -10.19 -17.39 -16.91
CA THR A 273 -9.58 -17.75 -18.19
C THR A 273 -10.15 -19.08 -18.68
N ASP A 274 -9.80 -19.50 -19.90
CA ASP A 274 -10.17 -20.83 -20.41
C ASP A 274 -9.60 -21.96 -19.54
N ASP A 275 -8.34 -21.84 -19.09
CA ASP A 275 -7.72 -22.79 -18.17
C ASP A 275 -8.40 -22.77 -16.80
N GLY A 276 -8.81 -21.59 -16.34
CA GLY A 276 -9.62 -21.41 -15.13
C GLY A 276 -10.94 -22.14 -15.19
N ARG A 277 -11.67 -22.02 -16.31
CA ARG A 277 -12.94 -22.72 -16.55
C ARG A 277 -12.80 -24.24 -16.53
N GLN A 278 -11.69 -24.75 -17.04
CA GLN A 278 -11.40 -26.18 -17.11
C GLN A 278 -10.84 -26.75 -15.80
N SER A 279 -10.52 -25.89 -14.83
CA SER A 279 -9.97 -26.31 -13.55
C SER A 279 -10.97 -27.17 -12.77
N GLU A 280 -10.52 -28.27 -12.19
CA GLU A 280 -11.31 -29.11 -11.26
C GLU A 280 -11.85 -28.31 -10.06
N PHE A 281 -11.22 -27.18 -9.74
CA PHE A 281 -11.59 -26.29 -8.64
C PHE A 281 -12.66 -25.26 -9.02
N ALA A 282 -12.97 -25.08 -10.31
CA ALA A 282 -14.06 -24.24 -10.80
C ALA A 282 -15.41 -24.97 -10.73
N VAL A 283 -15.65 -25.70 -9.62
CA VAL A 283 -16.79 -26.62 -9.41
C VAL A 283 -18.11 -25.94 -9.79
N ILE A 284 -18.84 -26.54 -10.74
CA ILE A 284 -20.09 -26.01 -11.32
C ILE A 284 -21.19 -25.82 -10.25
N GLU A 285 -21.20 -26.65 -9.22
CA GLU A 285 -22.24 -26.64 -8.18
C GLU A 285 -22.02 -25.61 -7.06
N SER A 286 -20.87 -24.91 -7.05
CA SER A 286 -20.63 -23.87 -6.03
C SER A 286 -21.42 -22.60 -6.33
N PRO A 287 -21.99 -21.92 -5.31
CA PRO A 287 -22.64 -20.62 -5.51
C PRO A 287 -21.72 -19.64 -6.22
N LYS A 288 -22.21 -19.03 -7.30
CA LYS A 288 -21.46 -18.06 -8.10
C LYS A 288 -21.81 -16.64 -7.71
N ILE A 289 -20.83 -15.75 -7.74
CA ILE A 289 -21.05 -14.32 -7.55
C ILE A 289 -21.63 -13.71 -8.82
N ALA A 290 -22.59 -12.80 -8.67
CA ALA A 290 -23.15 -12.06 -9.79
C ALA A 290 -22.08 -11.18 -10.48
N PRO A 291 -22.12 -11.07 -11.81
CA PRO A 291 -21.18 -10.24 -12.56
C PRO A 291 -21.26 -8.77 -12.15
N SER A 292 -20.12 -8.09 -12.23
CA SER A 292 -20.03 -6.66 -11.99
C SER A 292 -20.18 -5.87 -13.29
N ASP A 293 -20.85 -4.72 -13.25
CA ASP A 293 -20.92 -3.80 -14.39
C ASP A 293 -19.55 -3.17 -14.67
N LEU A 294 -18.81 -3.79 -15.59
CA LEU A 294 -17.49 -3.32 -16.02
C LEU A 294 -17.57 -1.94 -16.69
N SER A 295 -18.68 -1.62 -17.36
CA SER A 295 -18.87 -0.31 -18.02
C SER A 295 -18.90 0.81 -16.99
N ALA A 296 -19.65 0.60 -15.90
CA ALA A 296 -19.70 1.53 -14.77
C ALA A 296 -18.33 1.67 -14.07
N ALA A 297 -17.59 0.56 -13.89
CA ALA A 297 -16.27 0.56 -13.24
C ALA A 297 -15.19 1.28 -14.07
N LEU A 298 -15.24 1.14 -15.40
CA LEU A 298 -14.33 1.82 -16.33
C LEU A 298 -14.65 3.32 -16.43
N GLY A 299 -15.94 3.65 -16.35
CA GLY A 299 -16.49 4.99 -16.50
C GLY A 299 -16.59 5.41 -17.96
N ASP A 300 -17.67 6.15 -18.30
CA ASP A 300 -18.06 6.53 -19.67
C ASP A 300 -16.85 6.86 -20.55
N HIS A 301 -16.05 7.79 -20.06
CA HIS A 301 -14.93 8.41 -20.74
C HIS A 301 -13.75 7.53 -21.10
N ARG A 302 -13.51 6.47 -20.34
CA ARG A 302 -12.48 5.47 -20.66
C ARG A 302 -13.06 4.42 -21.59
N GLY A 303 -14.31 4.03 -21.34
CA GLY A 303 -15.10 3.17 -22.23
C GLY A 303 -15.17 3.74 -23.64
N ASP A 304 -15.46 5.03 -23.80
CA ASP A 304 -15.53 5.71 -25.10
C ASP A 304 -14.22 5.59 -25.89
N VAL A 305 -13.07 5.69 -25.21
CA VAL A 305 -11.75 5.59 -25.87
C VAL A 305 -11.45 4.15 -26.29
N VAL A 306 -11.79 3.17 -25.44
CA VAL A 306 -11.65 1.74 -25.77
C VAL A 306 -12.56 1.37 -26.93
N GLU A 307 -13.82 1.82 -26.89
CA GLU A 307 -14.82 1.64 -27.95
C GLU A 307 -14.36 2.25 -29.28
N LEU A 308 -13.90 3.51 -29.27
CA LEU A 308 -13.40 4.17 -30.47
C LEU A 308 -12.20 3.45 -31.07
N LEU A 309 -11.28 2.94 -30.25
CA LEU A 309 -10.13 2.18 -30.73
C LEU A 309 -10.51 0.79 -31.24
N ALA A 310 -11.51 0.14 -30.64
CA ALA A 310 -12.07 -1.11 -31.17
C ALA A 310 -12.71 -0.92 -32.54
N VAL A 311 -13.40 0.21 -32.77
CA VAL A 311 -14.03 0.54 -34.06
C VAL A 311 -13.00 0.96 -35.11
N LEU A 312 -12.02 1.78 -34.74
CA LEU A 312 -11.03 2.34 -35.67
C LEU A 312 -9.87 1.38 -35.96
N GLY A 313 -9.56 0.48 -35.02
CA GLY A 313 -8.39 -0.39 -34.98
C GLY A 313 -7.13 0.35 -34.53
N GLU A 314 -6.82 1.47 -35.18
CA GLU A 314 -5.70 2.33 -34.85
C GLU A 314 -6.08 3.80 -35.03
N ALA A 315 -5.72 4.65 -34.07
CA ALA A 315 -5.96 6.09 -34.14
C ALA A 315 -4.95 6.91 -33.33
N THR A 316 -4.65 8.11 -33.81
CA THR A 316 -3.88 9.12 -33.08
C THR A 316 -4.72 9.78 -31.99
N SER A 317 -4.06 10.35 -30.98
CA SER A 317 -4.75 11.14 -29.95
C SER A 317 -5.59 12.29 -30.53
N ARG A 318 -5.20 12.84 -31.69
CA ARG A 318 -5.94 13.91 -32.37
C ARG A 318 -7.23 13.37 -32.99
N GLU A 319 -7.16 12.24 -33.69
CA GLU A 319 -8.34 11.59 -34.28
C GLU A 319 -9.33 11.17 -33.19
N LEU A 320 -8.85 10.58 -32.10
CA LEU A 320 -9.68 10.26 -30.93
C LEU A 320 -10.36 11.51 -30.36
N THR A 321 -9.67 12.65 -30.33
CA THR A 321 -10.29 13.92 -29.86
C THR A 321 -11.41 14.37 -30.80
N MET A 322 -11.24 14.25 -32.12
CA MET A 322 -12.26 14.66 -33.09
C MET A 322 -13.46 13.72 -33.07
N ALA A 323 -13.21 12.41 -33.05
CA ALA A 323 -14.26 11.40 -32.89
C ALA A 323 -15.09 11.63 -31.62
N MET A 324 -14.42 11.86 -30.48
CA MET A 324 -15.09 12.16 -29.21
C MET A 324 -15.92 13.44 -29.25
N ARG A 325 -15.46 14.49 -29.93
CA ARG A 325 -16.24 15.73 -30.10
C ARG A 325 -17.47 15.52 -30.97
N GLY A 326 -17.37 14.67 -31.99
CA GLY A 326 -18.52 14.30 -32.82
C GLY A 326 -19.58 13.52 -32.05
N LEU A 327 -19.16 12.54 -31.25
CA LEU A 327 -20.06 11.74 -30.41
C LEU A 327 -20.64 12.50 -29.23
N HIS A 328 -19.82 13.35 -28.60
CA HIS A 328 -20.20 14.11 -27.42
C HIS A 328 -19.75 15.58 -27.54
N PRO A 329 -20.49 16.41 -28.30
CA PRO A 329 -20.14 17.81 -28.53
C PRO A 329 -19.96 18.61 -27.23
N GLN A 330 -20.75 18.29 -26.20
CA GLN A 330 -20.71 18.95 -24.90
C GLN A 330 -19.61 18.40 -23.97
N LYS A 331 -19.03 17.22 -24.26
CA LYS A 331 -18.00 16.57 -23.43
C LYS A 331 -16.60 16.63 -24.06
N GLY A 332 -16.37 17.53 -25.02
CA GLY A 332 -15.11 17.64 -25.76
C GLY A 332 -13.90 17.87 -24.84
N ASP A 333 -13.19 16.81 -24.46
CA ASP A 333 -12.12 16.89 -23.47
C ASP A 333 -10.78 17.33 -24.11
N PRO A 334 -10.24 18.52 -23.77
CA PRO A 334 -8.91 18.94 -24.21
C PRO A 334 -7.76 18.07 -23.66
N ARG A 335 -8.03 17.12 -22.75
CA ARG A 335 -7.05 16.26 -22.08
C ARG A 335 -6.95 14.85 -22.65
N MET A 336 -7.37 14.62 -23.91
CA MET A 336 -7.30 13.30 -24.55
C MET A 336 -5.91 12.63 -24.44
N GLY A 337 -4.83 13.39 -24.64
CA GLY A 337 -3.47 12.87 -24.48
C GLY A 337 -3.16 12.33 -23.08
N GLN A 338 -3.67 12.97 -22.02
CA GLN A 338 -3.52 12.48 -20.65
C GLN A 338 -4.35 11.21 -20.41
N ARG A 339 -5.54 11.11 -21.02
CA ARG A 339 -6.38 9.91 -20.92
C ARG A 339 -5.72 8.72 -21.60
N VAL A 340 -5.25 8.90 -22.82
CA VAL A 340 -4.49 7.87 -23.55
C VAL A 340 -3.27 7.43 -22.74
N GLN A 341 -2.53 8.38 -22.15
CA GLN A 341 -1.39 8.04 -21.30
C GLN A 341 -1.78 7.20 -20.07
N ARG A 342 -2.91 7.50 -19.41
CA ARG A 342 -3.42 6.71 -18.28
C ARG A 342 -3.82 5.30 -18.71
N LEU A 343 -4.59 5.17 -19.80
CA LEU A 343 -5.03 3.87 -20.30
C LEU A 343 -3.84 3.01 -20.78
N ARG A 344 -2.78 3.64 -21.31
CA ARG A 344 -1.49 2.97 -21.57
C ARG A 344 -0.83 2.50 -20.28
N GLY A 345 -0.83 3.32 -19.23
CA GLY A 345 -0.30 2.94 -17.91
C GLY A 345 -1.10 1.82 -17.24
N GLU A 346 -2.38 1.68 -17.59
CA GLU A 346 -3.26 0.57 -17.18
C GLU A 346 -3.11 -0.67 -18.09
N GLY A 347 -2.27 -0.61 -19.12
CA GLY A 347 -1.99 -1.74 -20.01
C GLY A 347 -3.04 -2.00 -21.09
N LEU A 348 -4.08 -1.16 -21.22
CA LEU A 348 -5.17 -1.35 -22.19
C LEU A 348 -4.79 -0.92 -23.61
N LEU A 349 -3.85 0.03 -23.73
CA LEU A 349 -3.44 0.60 -25.01
C LEU A 349 -1.94 0.42 -25.23
N LYS A 350 -1.55 0.20 -26.48
CA LYS A 350 -0.15 0.27 -26.93
C LYS A 350 0.01 1.35 -28.00
N SER A 351 1.21 1.92 -28.07
CA SER A 351 1.57 2.84 -29.16
C SER A 351 2.17 2.05 -30.31
N THR A 352 1.62 2.22 -31.50
CA THR A 352 2.18 1.72 -32.75
C THR A 352 3.25 2.68 -33.26
N SER A 353 4.29 2.14 -33.91
CA SER A 353 5.51 2.88 -34.18
C SER A 353 5.30 4.04 -35.15
N VAL A 354 6.08 5.08 -34.85
CA VAL A 354 6.34 6.27 -35.64
C VAL A 354 6.96 5.84 -36.97
N GLY A 355 6.14 5.56 -37.97
CA GLY A 355 6.61 5.60 -39.36
C GLY A 355 7.22 6.99 -39.60
N ARG A 356 8.36 7.05 -40.32
CA ARG A 356 9.21 8.25 -40.55
C ARG A 356 8.48 9.53 -41.03
N HIS A 357 7.17 9.47 -41.24
CA HIS A 357 6.33 10.56 -41.75
C HIS A 357 5.23 11.05 -40.80
N ASN A 358 4.94 10.37 -39.67
CA ASN A 358 3.90 10.82 -38.72
C ASN A 358 4.51 11.44 -37.45
N LYS A 359 4.36 12.75 -37.29
CA LYS A 359 4.82 13.52 -36.11
C LYS A 359 4.08 13.18 -34.81
N HIS A 360 3.02 12.36 -34.87
CA HIS A 360 2.18 12.03 -33.71
C HIS A 360 2.04 10.50 -33.58
N PRO A 361 2.17 9.94 -32.36
CA PRO A 361 2.01 8.52 -32.15
C PRO A 361 0.54 8.11 -32.34
N SER A 362 0.36 6.96 -32.99
CA SER A 362 -0.91 6.24 -33.05
C SER A 362 -1.03 5.27 -31.88
N HIS A 363 -2.27 4.88 -31.59
CA HIS A 363 -2.64 4.00 -30.49
C HIS A 363 -3.59 2.91 -30.99
N THR A 364 -3.45 1.72 -30.41
CA THR A 364 -4.33 0.56 -30.64
C THR A 364 -4.55 -0.17 -29.31
N LEU A 365 -5.57 -1.02 -29.24
CA LEU A 365 -5.83 -1.86 -28.08
C LEU A 365 -4.72 -2.91 -27.92
N THR A 366 -4.39 -3.23 -26.67
CA THR A 366 -3.65 -4.45 -26.33
C THR A 366 -4.60 -5.64 -26.31
N GLU A 367 -4.08 -6.85 -26.14
CA GLU A 367 -4.92 -8.04 -25.90
C GLU A 367 -5.85 -7.82 -24.69
N LEU A 368 -5.33 -7.20 -23.62
CA LEU A 368 -6.12 -6.81 -22.44
C LEU A 368 -7.19 -5.76 -22.80
N GLY A 369 -6.88 -4.80 -23.66
CA GLY A 369 -7.84 -3.79 -24.12
C GLY A 369 -8.98 -4.40 -24.95
N GLU A 370 -8.66 -5.35 -25.83
CA GLU A 370 -9.64 -6.12 -26.61
C GLU A 370 -10.53 -6.99 -25.71
N GLU A 371 -9.95 -7.59 -24.68
CA GLU A 371 -10.69 -8.38 -23.70
C GLU A 371 -11.66 -7.51 -22.89
N VAL A 372 -11.21 -6.35 -22.38
CA VAL A 372 -12.09 -5.37 -21.73
C VAL A 372 -13.20 -4.92 -22.67
N TRP A 373 -12.89 -4.69 -23.95
CA TRP A 373 -13.89 -4.33 -24.95
C TRP A 373 -14.98 -5.40 -25.09
N ARG A 374 -14.63 -6.70 -25.13
CA ARG A 374 -15.61 -7.79 -25.21
C ARG A 374 -16.62 -7.77 -24.08
N TYR A 375 -16.19 -7.41 -22.88
CA TYR A 375 -17.07 -7.37 -21.70
C TYR A 375 -17.95 -6.11 -21.64
N ILE A 376 -17.49 -4.96 -22.14
CA ILE A 376 -18.32 -3.73 -22.14
C ILE A 376 -19.21 -3.62 -23.38
N LYS A 377 -18.82 -4.23 -24.50
CA LYS A 377 -19.55 -4.14 -25.78
C LYS A 377 -21.05 -4.46 -25.68
N PRO A 378 -21.51 -5.49 -24.94
CA PRO A 378 -22.95 -5.78 -24.83
C PRO A 378 -23.78 -4.65 -24.21
N PHE A 379 -23.14 -3.79 -23.42
CA PHE A 379 -23.78 -2.66 -22.72
C PHE A 379 -23.65 -1.34 -23.48
N ARG A 380 -23.05 -1.35 -24.67
CA ARG A 380 -22.72 -0.15 -25.44
C ARG A 380 -23.16 -0.33 -26.89
N ASP A 381 -23.60 0.76 -27.52
CA ASP A 381 -23.96 0.79 -28.93
C ASP A 381 -22.87 1.54 -29.72
N PRO A 382 -21.80 0.84 -30.15
CA PRO A 382 -20.66 1.50 -30.79
C PRO A 382 -21.06 2.12 -32.13
N PRO A 383 -20.64 3.36 -32.41
CA PRO A 383 -20.91 3.98 -33.70
C PRO A 383 -20.23 3.21 -34.84
N SER A 384 -20.83 3.25 -36.02
CA SER A 384 -20.23 2.60 -37.19
C SER A 384 -18.91 3.29 -37.57
N ARG A 385 -17.99 2.51 -38.15
CA ARG A 385 -16.67 3.02 -38.56
C ARG A 385 -16.76 4.20 -39.52
N SER A 386 -17.75 4.20 -40.42
CA SER A 386 -17.97 5.30 -41.37
C SER A 386 -18.42 6.59 -40.67
N VAL A 387 -19.29 6.48 -39.66
CA VAL A 387 -19.73 7.62 -38.85
C VAL A 387 -18.56 8.23 -38.09
N VAL A 388 -17.73 7.41 -37.44
CA VAL A 388 -16.55 7.88 -36.70
C VAL A 388 -15.54 8.56 -37.63
N HIS A 389 -15.28 7.99 -38.81
CA HIS A 389 -14.43 8.62 -39.82
C HIS A 389 -15.01 9.95 -40.33
N GLY A 390 -16.34 10.07 -40.44
CA GLY A 390 -17.01 11.32 -40.74
C GLY A 390 -16.70 12.39 -39.70
N TYR A 391 -16.85 12.09 -38.40
CA TYR A 391 -16.51 13.02 -37.32
C TYR A 391 -15.04 13.42 -37.32
N ILE A 392 -14.14 12.48 -37.59
CA ILE A 392 -12.71 12.76 -37.70
C ILE A 392 -12.45 13.70 -38.87
N ARG A 393 -12.98 13.40 -40.06
CA ARG A 393 -12.82 14.23 -41.26
C ARG A 393 -13.35 15.63 -41.02
N ASP A 394 -14.60 15.76 -40.60
CA ASP A 394 -15.26 17.05 -40.43
C ASP A 394 -14.56 17.87 -39.33
N GLY A 395 -14.14 17.23 -38.23
CA GLY A 395 -13.36 17.89 -37.17
C GLY A 395 -11.97 18.33 -37.63
N MET A 396 -11.30 17.54 -38.47
CA MET A 396 -10.01 17.88 -39.07
C MET A 396 -10.13 18.97 -40.13
N GLU A 397 -11.21 18.98 -40.91
CA GLU A 397 -11.54 20.03 -41.87
C GLU A 397 -11.88 21.34 -41.16
N ALA A 398 -12.72 21.31 -40.12
CA ALA A 398 -12.98 22.48 -39.28
C ALA A 398 -11.69 23.01 -38.63
N LEU A 399 -10.82 22.11 -38.16
CA LEU A 399 -9.51 22.49 -37.64
C LEU A 399 -8.65 23.14 -38.73
N ARG A 400 -8.63 22.61 -39.96
CA ARG A 400 -7.90 23.19 -41.10
C ARG A 400 -8.48 24.53 -41.55
N ALA A 401 -9.79 24.66 -41.62
CA ALA A 401 -10.51 25.87 -42.03
C ALA A 401 -10.41 26.98 -40.99
N SER A 402 -10.31 26.62 -39.71
CA SER A 402 -10.05 27.57 -38.63
C SER A 402 -8.63 28.17 -38.70
N LEU A 403 -7.73 27.65 -39.53
CA LEU A 403 -6.36 28.13 -39.65
C LEU A 403 -6.21 29.12 -40.80
N PRO A 404 -5.98 30.42 -40.52
CA PRO A 404 -5.53 31.31 -41.56
C PRO A 404 -4.11 30.90 -41.95
N GLY A 405 -3.94 30.45 -43.20
CA GLY A 405 -2.64 30.11 -43.76
C GLY A 405 -2.02 28.82 -43.21
N GLY A 406 -2.49 27.68 -43.70
CA GLY A 406 -1.70 26.44 -43.83
C GLY A 406 -0.69 26.11 -42.72
N GLY A 407 -1.14 25.83 -41.49
CA GLY A 407 -0.29 25.18 -40.49
C GLY A 407 -0.64 25.40 -39.03
N GLY A 408 -1.27 24.39 -38.40
CA GLY A 408 -1.32 24.19 -36.94
C GLY A 408 -2.36 25.00 -36.16
N ALA A 409 -3.32 24.28 -35.54
CA ALA A 409 -4.41 24.73 -34.62
C ALA A 409 -4.35 26.20 -34.16
N ILE A 410 -5.45 26.98 -34.28
CA ILE A 410 -5.53 28.37 -33.79
C ILE A 410 -5.04 28.39 -32.35
N TRP A 411 -3.78 28.77 -32.20
CA TRP A 411 -3.15 28.87 -30.92
C TRP A 411 -3.64 30.20 -30.37
N ARG A 412 -4.49 30.15 -29.35
CA ARG A 412 -4.79 31.30 -28.53
C ARG A 412 -3.81 31.30 -27.36
N PRO A 413 -3.04 32.37 -27.12
CA PRO A 413 -2.27 32.48 -25.90
C PRO A 413 -3.21 32.32 -24.71
N SER A 414 -2.75 31.67 -23.65
CA SER A 414 -3.47 31.69 -22.37
C SER A 414 -3.60 33.13 -21.87
N GLY A 415 -4.58 33.42 -21.00
CA GLY A 415 -4.73 34.75 -20.38
C GLY A 415 -3.41 35.33 -19.84
N PRO A 416 -2.60 34.54 -19.10
CA PRO A 416 -1.28 34.96 -18.67
C PRO A 416 -0.29 35.26 -19.81
N ALA A 417 -0.32 34.51 -20.93
CA ALA A 417 0.53 34.79 -22.08
C ALA A 417 0.11 36.07 -22.83
N LEU A 418 -1.19 36.38 -22.88
CA LEU A 418 -1.69 37.66 -23.37
C LEU A 418 -1.23 38.82 -22.48
N ALA A 419 -1.31 38.66 -21.16
CA ALA A 419 -0.84 39.67 -20.21
C ALA A 419 0.67 39.95 -20.37
N MET A 420 1.49 38.92 -20.59
CA MET A 420 2.92 39.11 -20.92
C MET A 420 3.13 39.96 -22.16
N MET A 421 2.37 39.70 -23.23
CA MET A 421 2.45 40.46 -24.48
C MET A 421 2.02 41.93 -24.26
N ARG A 422 0.97 42.18 -23.48
CA ARG A 422 0.52 43.55 -23.15
C ARG A 422 1.58 44.32 -22.35
N VAL A 423 2.26 43.66 -21.41
CA VAL A 423 3.39 44.28 -20.69
C VAL A 423 4.53 44.63 -21.65
N MET A 424 4.90 43.73 -22.57
CA MET A 424 5.93 44.00 -23.57
C MET A 424 5.53 45.10 -24.57
N ASP A 425 4.24 45.21 -24.91
CA ASP A 425 3.75 46.26 -25.79
C ASP A 425 3.77 47.64 -25.11
N ALA A 426 3.39 47.70 -23.83
CA ALA A 426 3.39 48.93 -23.05
C ALA A 426 4.79 49.41 -22.66
N MET A 427 5.70 48.49 -22.33
CA MET A 427 7.00 48.81 -21.73
C MET A 427 8.19 48.67 -22.70
N GLY A 428 7.97 48.09 -23.88
CA GLY A 428 9.03 47.76 -24.83
C GLY A 428 9.86 46.56 -24.38
N ALA A 429 11.19 46.65 -24.55
CA ALA A 429 12.10 45.54 -24.24
C ALA A 429 12.24 45.34 -22.72
N VAL A 430 11.73 44.23 -22.20
CA VAL A 430 11.65 43.94 -20.75
C VAL A 430 12.21 42.57 -20.40
N THR A 431 12.82 42.44 -19.23
CA THR A 431 13.31 41.14 -18.74
C THR A 431 12.16 40.25 -18.25
N GLN A 432 12.37 38.93 -18.21
CA GLN A 432 11.36 38.00 -17.67
C GLN A 432 10.95 38.36 -16.23
N ARG A 433 11.89 38.84 -15.41
CA ARG A 433 11.61 39.23 -14.02
C ARG A 433 10.68 40.44 -13.95
N GLU A 434 10.91 41.43 -14.81
CA GLU A 434 10.06 42.62 -14.92
C GLU A 434 8.67 42.24 -15.42
N ILE A 435 8.58 41.39 -16.44
CA ILE A 435 7.29 40.87 -16.94
C ILE A 435 6.48 40.25 -15.81
N VAL A 436 7.06 39.32 -15.04
CA VAL A 436 6.33 38.65 -13.94
C VAL A 436 5.93 39.62 -12.82
N THR A 437 6.69 40.70 -12.62
CA THR A 437 6.40 41.71 -11.58
C THR A 437 5.28 42.66 -12.02
N LEU A 438 5.18 42.95 -13.32
CA LEU A 438 4.24 43.90 -13.90
C LEU A 438 2.92 43.25 -14.36
N MET A 439 2.79 41.94 -14.24
CA MET A 439 1.55 41.22 -14.53
C MET A 439 0.60 41.27 -13.34
N ASP A 440 -0.63 41.72 -13.57
CA ASP A 440 -1.70 41.72 -12.55
C ASP A 440 -2.04 40.30 -12.05
N GLU A 441 -1.92 39.30 -12.93
CA GLU A 441 -2.11 37.89 -12.61
C GLU A 441 -0.82 37.09 -12.87
N PRO A 442 0.03 36.86 -11.86
CA PRO A 442 1.28 36.12 -12.05
C PRO A 442 1.01 34.63 -12.28
N PHE A 443 1.92 33.97 -12.99
CA PHE A 443 1.91 32.51 -13.10
C PHE A 443 2.12 31.88 -11.71
N SER A 444 1.29 30.89 -11.36
CA SER A 444 1.47 30.09 -10.14
C SER A 444 2.80 29.32 -10.08
N ASN A 445 3.48 29.16 -11.22
CA ASN A 445 4.79 28.51 -11.33
C ASN A 445 5.73 29.33 -12.26
N PRO A 446 6.91 29.76 -11.79
CA PRO A 446 7.90 30.48 -12.60
C PRO A 446 8.35 29.73 -13.87
N LYS A 447 8.38 28.39 -13.86
CA LYS A 447 8.72 27.58 -15.05
C LYS A 447 7.69 27.73 -16.18
N SER A 448 6.43 28.00 -15.83
CA SER A 448 5.36 28.21 -16.79
C SER A 448 5.53 29.53 -17.55
N ALA A 449 6.13 30.54 -16.92
CA ALA A 449 6.43 31.82 -17.58
C ALA A 449 7.48 31.65 -18.69
N THR A 450 8.57 30.94 -18.40
CA THR A 450 9.63 30.65 -19.39
C THR A 450 9.10 29.82 -20.56
N LEU A 451 8.26 28.81 -20.30
CA LEU A 451 7.64 28.01 -21.35
C LEU A 451 6.69 28.83 -22.23
N SER A 452 5.94 29.76 -21.62
CA SER A 452 5.03 30.64 -22.36
C SER A 452 5.79 31.61 -23.27
N LEU A 453 6.86 32.24 -22.78
CA LEU A 453 7.73 33.11 -23.58
C LEU A 453 8.42 32.34 -24.71
N LYS A 454 8.89 31.12 -24.45
CA LYS A 454 9.46 30.26 -25.50
C LYS A 454 8.42 29.93 -26.56
N GLY A 455 7.20 29.57 -26.15
CA GLY A 455 6.10 29.27 -27.07
C GLY A 455 5.68 30.47 -27.92
N LEU A 456 5.65 31.67 -27.34
CA LEU A 456 5.40 32.94 -28.03
C LEU A 456 6.50 33.23 -29.07
N ARG A 457 7.77 33.02 -28.71
CA ARG A 457 8.93 33.26 -29.58
C ARG A 457 8.99 32.28 -30.75
N GLU A 458 8.75 31.00 -30.50
CA GLU A 458 8.67 29.97 -31.56
C GLU A 458 7.58 30.28 -32.60
N ARG A 459 6.59 31.10 -32.25
CA ARG A 459 5.49 31.55 -33.11
C ARG A 459 5.72 32.91 -33.75
N GLY A 460 6.88 33.53 -33.51
CA GLY A 460 7.21 34.85 -34.07
C GLY A 460 6.40 36.01 -33.51
N LEU A 461 5.80 35.86 -32.33
CA LEU A 461 5.01 36.93 -31.69
C LEU A 461 5.86 37.83 -30.79
N VAL A 462 6.94 37.29 -30.25
CA VAL A 462 7.91 38.00 -29.42
C VAL A 462 9.33 37.59 -29.83
N ALA A 463 10.29 38.48 -29.62
CA ALA A 463 11.71 38.20 -29.76
C ALA A 463 12.40 38.28 -28.40
N SER A 464 13.60 37.70 -28.33
CA SER A 464 14.48 37.80 -27.16
C SER A 464 15.87 38.22 -27.58
N GLU A 465 16.46 39.18 -26.86
CA GLU A 465 17.82 39.68 -27.07
C GLU A 465 18.64 39.56 -25.78
N GLY A 466 19.96 39.39 -25.91
CA GLY A 466 20.89 39.20 -24.79
C GLY A 466 21.35 37.75 -24.58
N ALA A 467 22.43 37.57 -23.83
CA ALA A 467 23.09 36.28 -23.61
C ALA A 467 22.44 35.40 -22.52
N GLY A 468 21.46 35.93 -21.77
CA GLY A 468 20.79 35.19 -20.69
C GLY A 468 21.68 34.96 -19.47
N THR A 469 22.66 35.84 -19.25
CA THR A 469 23.55 35.81 -18.09
C THR A 469 23.11 36.81 -17.02
N SER A 470 23.67 36.75 -15.81
CA SER A 470 23.35 37.72 -14.75
C SER A 470 23.78 39.15 -15.09
N ARG A 471 24.79 39.31 -15.96
CA ARG A 471 25.30 40.61 -16.43
C ARG A 471 24.62 41.09 -17.72
N ASP A 472 24.01 40.17 -18.47
CA ASP A 472 23.28 40.44 -19.71
C ASP A 472 22.01 39.59 -19.78
N PRO A 473 20.94 39.98 -19.05
CA PRO A 473 19.72 39.20 -18.96
C PRO A 473 18.93 39.25 -20.27
N LEU A 474 18.23 38.16 -20.59
CA LEU A 474 17.34 38.12 -21.75
C LEU A 474 16.24 39.17 -21.62
N LYS A 475 16.22 40.10 -22.57
CA LYS A 475 15.14 41.07 -22.78
C LYS A 475 14.20 40.55 -23.84
N TRP A 476 12.92 40.71 -23.61
CA TRP A 476 11.86 40.23 -24.47
C TRP A 476 11.10 41.43 -25.01
N THR A 477 10.81 41.38 -26.31
CA THR A 477 10.13 42.47 -27.03
C THR A 477 9.01 41.87 -27.86
N ILE A 478 7.86 42.53 -27.89
CA ILE A 478 6.78 42.14 -28.79
C ILE A 478 7.13 42.49 -30.24
N LEU A 479 6.85 41.57 -31.16
CA LEU A 479 7.03 41.79 -32.59
C LEU A 479 5.74 42.36 -33.21
N GLU A 480 5.83 42.90 -34.44
CA GLU A 480 4.66 43.49 -35.10
C GLU A 480 3.49 42.51 -35.24
N ALA A 481 3.79 41.24 -35.56
CA ALA A 481 2.79 40.16 -35.58
C ALA A 481 2.12 39.95 -34.20
N GLY A 482 2.86 40.13 -33.11
CA GLY A 482 2.32 40.08 -31.74
C GLY A 482 1.41 41.27 -31.42
N ARG A 483 1.76 42.47 -31.89
CA ARG A 483 0.93 43.68 -31.71
C ARG A 483 -0.36 43.61 -32.50
N GLU A 484 -0.29 43.16 -33.74
CA GLU A 484 -1.47 42.93 -34.57
C GLU A 484 -2.39 41.90 -33.90
N PHE A 485 -1.83 40.83 -33.35
CA PHE A 485 -2.58 39.84 -32.57
C PHE A 485 -3.31 40.45 -31.36
N LEU A 486 -2.66 41.34 -30.61
CA LEU A 486 -3.28 42.03 -29.46
C LEU A 486 -4.41 43.00 -29.84
N ARG A 487 -4.42 43.56 -31.06
CA ARG A 487 -5.48 44.48 -31.50
C ARG A 487 -6.78 43.75 -31.84
N VAL A 488 -6.69 42.48 -32.21
CA VAL A 488 -7.83 41.65 -32.65
C VAL A 488 -8.36 40.76 -31.51
N THR A 489 -7.71 40.77 -30.34
CA THR A 489 -8.03 39.93 -29.16
C THR A 489 -8.34 40.79 -27.95
#